data_AF-A0ABD3FSN5-F1
#
_entry.id   AF-A0ABD3FSN5-F1
#
_cell.length_a   1.000
_cell.length_b   1.000
_cell.length_c   1.000
_cell.angle_alpha   90.00
_cell.angle_beta   90.00
_cell.angle_gamma   90.00
#
_symmetry.space_group_name_H-M   'P 1'
#
loop_
_entity.id
_entity.type
_entity.pdbx_description
1 polymer ?
#
loop_
_entity_poly.entity_id
_entity_poly.type
_entity_poly.pdbx_seq_one_letter_code
_entity_poly.pdbx_strand_id
1 'polypeptide(L)'
;MAPRQIKPQLLTLLVSISLLVTCTNANVWPTNGVCGSRVRYSWDALTVDDKKLYRDAIATAMSTGYHALFVEVHSDRTSFKEAHNTCGMMFWHRRYLLAYEEMLRSLGTKFACITIPYWDYFADYAKFLANACSGFEDCSTFLKDMGGSSGPAASLLINGFVVNGNCVNGLSSPYANFTSFCEKSTMSGSACSGCIPRGSWATANYPSGFCYSSLAKYLSLEFGFAWFSQNIHYGVHQSIHNMAMGAMVTYPTSADPIFYSHHATVDLIHQLYYNCQIGRTLTDYEKKNGDYAFETCAQSDYAGVPPTSTSTFTMYWNVTGQTRIPVETHPRIGRFFAYQPKEYWRYISASDMGNISYTYAADDMFSLLQGEGLSCPKRNTRKLYDVNYVDVPVNADRKRKAVGRSFNLFQDIYGYAMTTTSSHADAIDQGETLDCLWYDQNFGVDDFTPEFRSNWNLPSTAHTFCYNRVQDVRFGRKQVKVPDWKNKYRFHYFTMTDAQLASASDITTTDEQALITGSGSSTSTPTTTPSSVTSTPETSTPETSTPATTSPTSPSPDPLTPEATRGTPDTTTSAPTV
;
A
#
# COMPACT_ATOMS: atom_id res chain seq x y z
N MET A 1 -12.74 3.33 -36.40
CA MET A 1 -11.30 3.54 -36.10
C MET A 1 -11.02 5.02 -36.25
N ALA A 2 -10.65 5.71 -35.18
CA ALA A 2 -10.07 7.05 -35.29
C ALA A 2 -8.54 6.91 -35.35
N PRO A 3 -7.82 7.65 -36.21
CA PRO A 3 -6.35 7.65 -36.19
C PRO A 3 -5.84 8.22 -34.86
N ARG A 4 -4.75 7.65 -34.31
CA ARG A 4 -4.03 8.25 -33.16
C ARG A 4 -3.62 9.68 -33.56
N GLN A 5 -3.86 10.67 -32.70
CA GLN A 5 -3.44 12.05 -33.00
C GLN A 5 -1.92 12.15 -32.99
N ILE A 6 -1.33 12.34 -34.16
CA ILE A 6 0.08 12.71 -34.30
C ILE A 6 0.24 14.09 -33.66
N LYS A 7 1.05 14.19 -32.59
CA LYS A 7 1.44 15.49 -32.02
C LYS A 7 2.14 16.29 -33.13
N PRO A 8 1.70 17.51 -33.48
CA PRO A 8 2.49 18.35 -34.37
C PRO A 8 3.81 18.67 -33.67
N GLN A 9 4.93 18.25 -34.24
CA GLN A 9 6.26 18.65 -33.81
C GLN A 9 6.43 20.16 -34.09
N LEU A 10 5.94 21.00 -33.19
CA LEU A 10 6.39 22.38 -33.13
C LEU A 10 7.86 22.36 -32.76
N LEU A 11 8.72 22.79 -33.68
CA LEU A 11 10.14 23.01 -33.42
C LEU A 11 10.29 24.25 -32.52
N THR A 12 9.91 24.14 -31.24
CA THR A 12 10.22 25.16 -30.24
C THR A 12 11.72 25.15 -30.00
N LEU A 13 12.41 26.08 -30.65
CA LEU A 13 13.81 26.41 -30.39
C LEU A 13 13.94 27.03 -29.00
N LEU A 14 13.84 26.20 -27.96
CA LEU A 14 14.12 26.57 -26.60
C LEU A 14 15.62 26.84 -26.49
N VAL A 15 15.98 28.10 -26.31
CA VAL A 15 17.30 28.48 -25.79
C VAL A 15 17.35 28.01 -24.34
N SER A 16 17.73 26.75 -24.15
CA SER A 16 18.01 26.19 -22.84
C SER A 16 19.20 26.93 -22.24
N ILE A 17 18.91 27.90 -21.37
CA ILE A 17 19.86 28.26 -20.30
C ILE A 17 19.90 27.06 -19.37
N SER A 18 20.69 26.07 -19.76
CA SER A 18 21.04 24.94 -18.92
C SER A 18 21.91 25.47 -17.79
N LEU A 19 21.26 25.96 -16.75
CA LEU A 19 21.84 25.91 -15.43
C LEU A 19 22.09 24.42 -15.16
N LEU A 20 23.34 23.99 -15.36
CA LEU A 20 23.85 22.73 -14.85
C LEU A 20 23.87 22.83 -13.32
N VAL A 21 22.68 22.80 -12.73
CA VAL A 21 22.50 22.25 -11.39
C VAL A 21 22.90 20.79 -11.53
N THR A 22 24.16 20.52 -11.27
CA THR A 22 24.57 19.19 -10.84
C THR A 22 23.64 18.83 -9.69
N CYS A 23 22.75 17.86 -9.88
CA CYS A 23 21.93 17.31 -8.82
C CYS A 23 22.84 16.59 -7.83
N THR A 24 23.51 17.37 -6.98
CA THR A 24 24.03 16.88 -5.72
C THR A 24 22.83 16.37 -4.94
N ASN A 25 22.89 15.10 -4.54
CA ASN A 25 21.93 14.50 -3.63
C ASN A 25 22.09 15.16 -2.24
N ALA A 26 21.63 16.39 -2.12
CA ALA A 26 21.66 17.16 -0.89
C ALA A 26 20.56 16.65 0.04
N ASN A 27 20.90 16.52 1.32
CA ASN A 27 19.97 16.03 2.33
C ASN A 27 18.73 16.93 2.39
N VAL A 28 17.53 16.32 2.31
CA VAL A 28 16.26 17.06 2.28
C VAL A 28 15.84 17.57 3.66
N TRP A 29 16.46 17.05 4.73
CA TRP A 29 16.20 17.46 6.11
C TRP A 29 17.40 18.17 6.76
N PRO A 30 17.33 19.50 6.95
CA PRO A 30 18.34 20.23 7.71
C PRO A 30 18.44 19.73 9.16
N THR A 31 19.66 19.46 9.62
CA THR A 31 19.95 18.99 11.00
C THR A 31 20.26 20.10 11.99
N ASN A 32 20.27 21.37 11.53
CA ASN A 32 20.51 22.56 12.35
C ASN A 32 19.26 23.06 13.11
N GLY A 33 18.10 22.42 12.92
CA GLY A 33 16.81 22.80 13.52
C GLY A 33 16.07 23.94 12.81
N VAL A 34 16.62 24.50 11.73
CA VAL A 34 15.96 25.56 10.93
C VAL A 34 15.28 24.92 9.72
N CYS A 35 13.97 24.75 9.81
CA CYS A 35 13.18 24.01 8.83
C CYS A 35 12.45 24.93 7.85
N GLY A 36 12.40 24.52 6.58
CA GLY A 36 11.44 25.07 5.62
C GLY A 36 10.03 24.49 5.79
N SER A 37 9.18 24.70 4.79
CA SER A 37 7.87 24.04 4.69
C SER A 37 8.03 22.51 4.75
N ARG A 38 7.05 21.83 5.35
CA ARG A 38 7.06 20.36 5.43
C ARG A 38 6.75 19.76 4.07
N VAL A 39 7.65 18.88 3.61
CA VAL A 39 7.51 18.11 2.39
C VAL A 39 7.75 16.66 2.72
N ARG A 40 6.84 15.76 2.36
CA ARG A 40 7.03 14.30 2.45
C ARG A 40 7.61 13.77 1.15
N TYR A 41 8.64 12.93 1.27
CA TYR A 41 9.40 12.39 0.14
C TYR A 41 9.18 10.89 0.01
N SER A 42 9.35 10.35 -1.21
CA SER A 42 9.46 8.91 -1.44
C SER A 42 10.71 8.39 -0.75
N TRP A 43 10.65 7.20 -0.14
CA TRP A 43 11.82 6.59 0.49
C TRP A 43 13.03 6.47 -0.46
N ASP A 44 12.77 6.19 -1.75
CA ASP A 44 13.81 6.06 -2.77
C ASP A 44 14.48 7.40 -3.14
N ALA A 45 13.81 8.53 -2.87
CA ALA A 45 14.35 9.87 -3.11
C ALA A 45 15.20 10.41 -1.94
N LEU A 46 15.17 9.74 -0.79
CA LEU A 46 15.99 10.12 0.36
C LEU A 46 17.45 9.73 0.18
N THR A 47 18.36 10.61 0.62
CA THR A 47 19.78 10.29 0.64
C THR A 47 20.09 9.19 1.65
N VAL A 48 21.30 8.61 1.54
CA VAL A 48 21.83 7.67 2.53
C VAL A 48 21.84 8.27 3.95
N ASP A 49 22.05 9.57 4.10
CA ASP A 49 22.09 10.21 5.42
C ASP A 49 20.71 10.62 5.93
N ASP A 50 19.78 11.01 5.05
CA ASP A 50 18.37 11.21 5.43
C ASP A 50 17.74 9.88 5.91
N LYS A 51 17.98 8.77 5.21
CA LYS A 51 17.51 7.43 5.65
C LYS A 51 18.06 7.06 7.03
N LYS A 52 19.34 7.32 7.30
CA LYS A 52 19.95 7.14 8.64
C LYS A 52 19.33 8.07 9.69
N LEU A 53 19.00 9.32 9.33
CA LEU A 53 18.37 10.27 10.24
C LEU A 53 16.96 9.84 10.63
N TYR A 54 16.17 9.30 9.69
CA TYR A 54 14.84 8.75 9.95
C TYR A 54 14.91 7.50 10.84
N ARG A 55 15.83 6.57 10.54
CA ARG A 55 16.16 5.42 11.40
C ARG A 55 16.46 5.86 12.83
N ASP A 56 17.36 6.83 12.99
CA ASP A 56 17.76 7.36 14.30
C ASP A 56 16.56 7.92 15.08
N ALA A 57 15.64 8.60 14.39
CA ALA A 57 14.43 9.15 15.02
C ALA A 57 13.52 8.01 15.53
N ILE A 58 13.28 6.98 14.73
CA ILE A 58 12.49 5.80 15.14
C ILE A 58 13.15 5.07 16.31
N ALA A 59 14.45 4.79 16.22
CA ALA A 59 15.19 4.13 17.29
C ALA A 59 15.17 4.95 18.60
N THR A 60 15.24 6.28 18.50
CA THR A 60 15.07 7.20 19.65
C THR A 60 13.64 7.18 20.19
N ALA A 61 12.62 7.09 19.33
CA ALA A 61 11.22 6.97 19.75
C ALA A 61 10.95 5.65 20.49
N MET A 62 11.58 4.56 20.06
CA MET A 62 11.52 3.26 20.73
C MET A 62 12.23 3.30 22.09
N SER A 63 13.49 3.74 22.16
CA SER A 63 14.27 3.77 23.41
C SER A 63 13.72 4.73 24.47
N THR A 64 13.02 5.78 24.06
CA THR A 64 12.30 6.69 24.97
C THR A 64 10.86 6.24 25.29
N GLY A 65 10.40 5.11 24.74
CA GLY A 65 9.06 4.55 24.92
C GLY A 65 7.93 5.35 24.24
N TYR A 66 8.24 6.39 23.45
CA TYR A 66 7.24 7.15 22.71
C TYR A 66 6.58 6.31 21.60
N HIS A 67 7.33 5.44 20.92
CA HIS A 67 6.76 4.57 19.89
C HIS A 67 5.67 3.66 20.48
N ALA A 68 5.94 2.99 21.62
CA ALA A 68 4.96 2.15 22.30
C ALA A 68 3.69 2.91 22.74
N LEU A 69 3.83 4.17 23.19
CA LEU A 69 2.66 5.03 23.46
C LEU A 69 1.81 5.27 22.21
N PHE A 70 2.41 5.39 21.03
CA PHE A 70 1.66 5.53 19.78
C PHE A 70 1.02 4.21 19.31
N VAL A 71 1.64 3.05 19.57
CA VAL A 71 1.02 1.72 19.37
C VAL A 71 -0.25 1.57 20.23
N GLU A 72 -0.21 2.04 21.47
CA GLU A 72 -1.34 2.02 22.42
C GLU A 72 -2.47 2.98 22.04
N VAL A 73 -2.20 4.02 21.23
CA VAL A 73 -3.26 4.85 20.62
C VAL A 73 -3.96 4.11 19.47
N HIS A 74 -3.20 3.44 18.59
CA HIS A 74 -3.77 2.74 17.45
C HIS A 74 -4.59 1.50 17.87
N SER A 75 -4.09 0.78 18.87
CA SER A 75 -4.71 -0.44 19.38
C SER A 75 -5.92 -0.23 20.30
N ASP A 76 -6.31 1.01 20.64
CA ASP A 76 -7.56 1.29 21.33
C ASP A 76 -8.76 0.85 20.47
N ARG A 77 -9.45 -0.22 20.88
CA ARG A 77 -10.46 -0.89 20.05
C ARG A 77 -11.60 0.01 19.57
N THR A 78 -11.97 1.03 20.34
CA THR A 78 -13.05 1.96 19.95
C THR A 78 -12.53 2.98 18.92
N SER A 79 -11.35 3.56 19.17
CA SER A 79 -10.64 4.42 18.20
C SER A 79 -10.37 3.70 16.89
N PHE A 80 -9.90 2.45 16.96
CA PHE A 80 -9.62 1.59 15.81
C PHE A 80 -10.87 1.36 14.94
N LYS A 81 -12.04 1.12 15.55
CA LYS A 81 -13.30 0.94 14.81
C LYS A 81 -13.72 2.20 14.06
N GLU A 82 -13.58 3.39 14.66
CA GLU A 82 -13.81 4.65 13.92
C GLU A 82 -12.81 4.78 12.76
N ALA A 83 -11.54 4.48 13.01
CA ALA A 83 -10.44 4.60 12.07
C ALA A 83 -10.44 3.61 10.89
N HIS A 84 -11.24 2.54 10.93
CA HIS A 84 -11.24 1.50 9.89
C HIS A 84 -12.64 1.16 9.39
N ASN A 85 -13.62 1.00 10.27
CA ASN A 85 -14.97 0.60 9.87
C ASN A 85 -15.81 1.80 9.37
N THR A 86 -15.21 2.99 9.19
CA THR A 86 -15.88 4.21 8.69
C THR A 86 -15.05 4.96 7.65
N CYS A 87 -15.70 5.86 6.90
CA CYS A 87 -15.02 6.78 5.98
C CYS A 87 -14.04 7.75 6.66
N GLY A 88 -14.08 7.85 8.00
CA GLY A 88 -13.13 8.61 8.80
C GLY A 88 -11.67 8.13 8.66
N MET A 89 -11.47 6.89 8.19
CA MET A 89 -10.17 6.24 7.99
C MET A 89 -9.08 7.14 7.42
N MET A 90 -9.33 7.83 6.30
CA MET A 90 -8.32 8.67 5.65
C MET A 90 -7.86 9.86 6.53
N PHE A 91 -8.80 10.46 7.28
CA PHE A 91 -8.52 11.64 8.11
C PHE A 91 -7.96 11.27 9.48
N TRP A 92 -8.45 10.16 10.07
CA TRP A 92 -7.96 9.65 11.35
C TRP A 92 -6.48 9.31 11.21
N HIS A 93 -6.10 8.61 10.15
CA HIS A 93 -4.69 8.31 9.87
C HIS A 93 -3.88 9.57 9.55
N ARG A 94 -4.39 10.54 8.79
CA ARG A 94 -3.72 11.85 8.57
C ARG A 94 -3.35 12.55 9.88
N ARG A 95 -4.29 12.64 10.83
CA ARG A 95 -4.06 13.24 12.17
C ARG A 95 -3.07 12.40 13.01
N TYR A 96 -3.19 11.07 12.98
CA TYR A 96 -2.28 10.17 13.70
C TYR A 96 -0.83 10.28 13.19
N LEU A 97 -0.63 10.29 11.86
CA LEU A 97 0.68 10.48 11.23
C LEU A 97 1.30 11.83 11.60
N LEU A 98 0.52 12.92 11.59
CA LEU A 98 1.01 14.23 12.02
C LEU A 98 1.50 14.21 13.46
N ALA A 99 0.75 13.63 14.39
CA ALA A 99 1.18 13.53 15.78
C ALA A 99 2.44 12.67 15.96
N TYR A 100 2.60 11.60 15.18
CA TYR A 100 3.80 10.76 15.21
C TYR A 100 5.02 11.48 14.62
N GLU A 101 4.84 12.16 13.48
CA GLU A 101 5.88 13.00 12.84
C GLU A 101 6.39 14.07 13.82
N GLU A 102 5.49 14.73 14.54
CA GLU A 102 5.81 15.78 15.52
C GLU A 102 6.45 15.23 16.80
N MET A 103 6.07 14.01 17.18
CA MET A 103 6.78 13.26 18.21
C MET A 103 8.24 13.05 17.80
N LEU A 104 8.51 12.52 16.59
CA LEU A 104 9.87 12.31 16.10
C LEU A 104 10.67 13.61 16.01
N ARG A 105 10.06 14.68 15.46
CA ARG A 105 10.66 16.03 15.37
C ARG A 105 11.03 16.60 16.73
N SER A 106 10.32 16.22 17.80
CA SER A 106 10.60 16.65 19.17
C SER A 106 11.75 15.93 19.88
N LEU A 107 12.31 14.86 19.29
CA LEU A 107 13.33 14.02 19.95
C LEU A 107 14.75 14.64 19.93
N GLY A 108 14.92 15.79 19.28
CA GLY A 108 16.18 16.55 19.28
C GLY A 108 16.34 17.43 18.04
N THR A 109 17.19 18.45 18.13
CA THR A 109 17.39 19.46 17.07
C THR A 109 17.68 18.87 15.69
N LYS A 110 18.45 17.76 15.62
CA LYS A 110 18.75 17.09 14.35
C LYS A 110 17.53 16.48 13.66
N PHE A 111 16.47 16.16 14.42
CA PHE A 111 15.23 15.58 13.89
C PHE A 111 14.16 16.62 13.58
N ALA A 112 14.33 17.87 14.00
CA ALA A 112 13.27 18.88 14.00
C ALA A 112 12.65 19.15 12.62
N CYS A 113 13.35 18.82 11.54
CA CYS A 113 12.90 19.03 10.16
C CYS A 113 12.41 17.77 9.43
N ILE A 114 12.50 16.58 10.03
CA ILE A 114 12.09 15.34 9.34
C ILE A 114 10.58 15.32 9.09
N THR A 115 10.20 14.57 8.07
CA THR A 115 8.80 14.26 7.72
C THR A 115 8.68 12.75 7.53
N ILE A 116 7.47 12.19 7.62
CA ILE A 116 7.29 10.76 7.36
C ILE A 116 7.43 10.51 5.85
N PRO A 117 8.39 9.68 5.39
CA PRO A 117 8.51 9.35 3.97
C PRO A 117 7.43 8.37 3.56
N TYR A 118 7.00 8.43 2.30
CA TYR A 118 6.04 7.48 1.73
C TYR A 118 6.75 6.30 1.03
N TRP A 119 6.05 5.17 0.97
CA TRP A 119 6.50 3.96 0.28
C TRP A 119 5.75 3.78 -1.04
N ASP A 120 6.48 3.88 -2.13
CA ASP A 120 5.97 3.69 -3.50
C ASP A 120 5.77 2.21 -3.86
N TYR A 121 4.73 1.60 -3.29
CA TYR A 121 4.35 0.22 -3.58
C TYR A 121 3.75 0.02 -4.99
N PHE A 122 3.40 1.10 -5.72
CA PHE A 122 2.94 1.00 -7.12
C PHE A 122 4.10 0.69 -8.06
N ALA A 123 5.25 1.38 -7.91
CA ALA A 123 6.45 1.03 -8.66
C ALA A 123 7.06 -0.31 -8.23
N ASP A 124 6.92 -0.70 -6.97
CA ASP A 124 7.34 -2.03 -6.52
C ASP A 124 6.52 -3.15 -7.21
N TYR A 125 5.19 -2.98 -7.32
CA TYR A 125 4.33 -3.88 -8.12
C TYR A 125 4.65 -3.85 -9.62
N ALA A 126 4.92 -2.66 -10.19
CA ALA A 126 5.33 -2.53 -11.58
C ALA A 126 6.63 -3.31 -11.88
N LYS A 127 7.62 -3.24 -10.97
CA LYS A 127 8.86 -4.04 -11.06
C LYS A 127 8.57 -5.56 -10.98
N PHE A 128 7.64 -5.98 -10.13
CA PHE A 128 7.24 -7.39 -10.02
C PHE A 128 6.61 -7.90 -11.33
N LEU A 129 5.61 -7.19 -11.87
CA LEU A 129 4.96 -7.57 -13.13
C LEU A 129 5.91 -7.54 -14.35
N ALA A 130 6.88 -6.62 -14.35
CA ALA A 130 7.93 -6.54 -15.37
C ALA A 130 9.10 -7.51 -15.15
N ASN A 131 9.00 -8.44 -14.20
CA ASN A 131 10.04 -9.43 -13.86
C ASN A 131 11.42 -8.80 -13.56
N ALA A 132 11.44 -7.60 -12.99
CA ALA A 132 12.65 -6.89 -12.57
C ALA A 132 13.11 -7.28 -11.14
N CYS A 133 12.26 -8.00 -10.41
CA CYS A 133 12.39 -8.52 -9.05
C CYS A 133 11.35 -9.66 -8.87
N SER A 134 11.49 -10.51 -7.84
CA SER A 134 10.72 -11.77 -7.75
C SER A 134 9.78 -11.92 -6.54
N GLY A 135 9.62 -10.92 -5.68
CA GLY A 135 8.78 -11.06 -4.48
C GLY A 135 8.63 -9.77 -3.67
N PHE A 136 7.81 -9.82 -2.62
CA PHE A 136 7.40 -8.65 -1.83
C PHE A 136 8.60 -7.86 -1.27
N GLU A 137 9.52 -8.53 -0.57
CA GLU A 137 10.74 -7.88 -0.06
C GLU A 137 11.75 -7.56 -1.15
N ASP A 138 11.96 -8.46 -2.13
CA ASP A 138 12.96 -8.25 -3.18
C ASP A 138 12.64 -7.04 -4.05
N CYS A 139 11.37 -6.84 -4.39
CA CYS A 139 10.95 -5.68 -5.16
C CYS A 139 11.13 -4.37 -4.40
N SER A 140 11.04 -4.37 -3.07
CA SER A 140 11.03 -3.14 -2.28
C SER A 140 12.37 -2.82 -1.62
N THR A 141 13.02 -1.76 -2.12
CA THR A 141 14.12 -1.06 -1.45
C THR A 141 13.72 -0.60 -0.05
N PHE A 142 12.49 -0.13 0.13
CA PHE A 142 11.96 0.28 1.42
C PHE A 142 11.88 -0.87 2.42
N LEU A 143 11.27 -2.02 2.08
CA LEU A 143 11.16 -3.14 3.03
C LEU A 143 12.53 -3.69 3.45
N LYS A 144 13.48 -3.79 2.50
CA LYS A 144 14.87 -4.19 2.77
C LYS A 144 15.58 -3.18 3.68
N ASP A 145 15.50 -1.88 3.35
CA ASP A 145 16.08 -0.83 4.18
C ASP A 145 15.44 -0.78 5.58
N MET A 146 14.16 -1.13 5.72
CA MET A 146 13.47 -1.24 7.00
C MET A 146 13.73 -2.56 7.75
N GLY A 147 14.77 -3.33 7.36
CA GLY A 147 15.26 -4.52 8.06
C GLY A 147 14.75 -5.87 7.51
N GLY A 148 13.89 -5.85 6.48
CA GLY A 148 13.32 -7.05 5.88
C GLY A 148 12.48 -7.90 6.85
N SER A 149 12.36 -9.19 6.52
CA SER A 149 11.51 -10.17 7.21
C SER A 149 12.27 -11.27 7.97
N SER A 150 13.60 -11.23 7.97
CA SER A 150 14.43 -12.32 8.52
C SER A 150 14.62 -12.21 10.03
N GLY A 151 14.23 -13.25 10.77
CA GLY A 151 14.38 -13.37 12.22
C GLY A 151 13.87 -14.72 12.73
N PRO A 152 14.14 -15.11 13.99
CA PRO A 152 13.57 -16.32 14.57
C PRO A 152 12.05 -16.20 14.71
N ALA A 153 11.32 -17.32 14.58
CA ALA A 153 9.88 -17.33 14.83
C ALA A 153 9.58 -16.97 16.29
N ALA A 154 8.59 -16.10 16.51
CA ALA A 154 8.19 -15.59 17.81
C ALA A 154 6.67 -15.34 17.88
N SER A 155 6.15 -15.32 19.10
CA SER A 155 4.80 -14.89 19.44
C SER A 155 4.90 -13.90 20.60
N LEU A 156 4.55 -12.63 20.37
CA LEU A 156 4.66 -11.55 21.35
C LEU A 156 3.27 -11.04 21.78
N LEU A 157 3.17 -10.48 22.98
CA LEU A 157 1.96 -9.84 23.51
C LEU A 157 2.04 -8.30 23.40
N ILE A 158 1.92 -7.76 22.19
CA ILE A 158 1.99 -6.33 21.93
C ILE A 158 0.68 -5.66 22.38
N ASN A 159 0.76 -4.79 23.37
CA ASN A 159 -0.38 -4.23 24.13
C ASN A 159 -1.48 -5.27 24.51
N GLY A 160 -1.10 -6.51 24.80
CA GLY A 160 -2.04 -7.58 25.15
C GLY A 160 -2.69 -8.31 23.97
N PHE A 161 -2.31 -7.99 22.72
CA PHE A 161 -2.67 -8.74 21.53
C PHE A 161 -1.56 -9.74 21.19
N VAL A 162 -1.92 -10.97 20.83
CA VAL A 162 -0.97 -11.97 20.32
C VAL A 162 -0.55 -11.58 18.90
N VAL A 163 0.76 -11.54 18.66
CA VAL A 163 1.35 -11.18 17.36
C VAL A 163 2.40 -12.22 16.98
N ASN A 164 2.17 -12.96 15.90
CA ASN A 164 3.00 -14.09 15.47
C ASN A 164 3.84 -13.73 14.24
N GLY A 165 5.10 -14.15 14.19
CA GLY A 165 5.92 -13.96 12.99
C GLY A 165 7.41 -14.07 13.25
N ASN A 166 8.22 -13.63 12.30
CA ASN A 166 9.67 -13.57 12.43
C ASN A 166 10.05 -12.31 13.25
N CYS A 167 10.76 -12.51 14.36
CA CYS A 167 11.24 -11.45 15.27
C CYS A 167 12.38 -10.66 14.62
N VAL A 168 12.06 -9.56 13.94
CA VAL A 168 13.03 -8.71 13.24
C VAL A 168 13.52 -7.59 14.14
N ASN A 169 14.83 -7.56 14.42
CA ASN A 169 15.49 -6.48 15.19
C ASN A 169 16.01 -5.32 14.31
N GLY A 170 15.92 -5.44 12.99
CA GLY A 170 16.32 -4.44 12.00
C GLY A 170 17.82 -4.39 11.67
N LEU A 171 18.69 -5.06 12.43
CA LEU A 171 20.16 -4.93 12.29
C LEU A 171 20.74 -5.57 11.01
N SER A 172 19.93 -6.30 10.25
CA SER A 172 20.20 -6.74 8.88
C SER A 172 20.38 -5.57 7.90
N SER A 173 19.86 -4.38 8.24
CA SER A 173 19.91 -3.18 7.41
C SER A 173 20.65 -2.04 8.13
N PRO A 174 21.47 -1.23 7.43
CA PRO A 174 22.01 0.00 7.98
C PRO A 174 20.96 1.10 8.20
N TYR A 175 19.70 0.91 7.76
CA TYR A 175 18.61 1.90 7.90
C TYR A 175 17.48 1.46 8.84
N ALA A 176 17.66 0.37 9.60
CA ALA A 176 16.74 -0.04 10.65
C ALA A 176 17.49 -0.32 11.97
N ASN A 177 16.80 -0.09 13.09
CA ASN A 177 17.24 -0.54 14.41
C ASN A 177 16.03 -0.57 15.35
N PHE A 178 15.58 -1.78 15.69
CA PHE A 178 14.43 -2.02 16.55
C PHE A 178 14.81 -2.69 17.88
N THR A 179 16.10 -2.73 18.25
CA THR A 179 16.58 -3.40 19.48
C THR A 179 16.05 -2.76 20.78
N SER A 180 15.44 -1.58 20.69
CA SER A 180 14.76 -0.90 21.81
C SER A 180 13.22 -0.95 21.70
N PHE A 181 12.67 -1.76 20.78
CA PHE A 181 11.23 -1.98 20.68
C PHE A 181 10.70 -2.64 21.95
N CYS A 182 9.63 -2.07 22.50
CA CYS A 182 8.90 -2.56 23.67
C CYS A 182 7.43 -2.74 23.34
N GLU A 183 6.86 -3.86 23.79
CA GLU A 183 5.52 -4.35 23.51
C GLU A 183 4.41 -3.44 24.05
N LYS A 184 4.72 -2.62 25.06
CA LYS A 184 3.86 -1.60 25.67
C LYS A 184 4.71 -0.57 26.43
N SER A 185 4.20 0.63 26.62
CA SER A 185 4.89 1.77 27.26
C SER A 185 5.17 1.60 28.75
N THR A 186 4.53 0.59 29.37
CA THR A 186 4.77 0.17 30.76
C THR A 186 5.92 -0.84 30.91
N MET A 187 6.53 -1.28 29.79
CA MET A 187 7.73 -2.11 29.77
C MET A 187 8.96 -1.26 29.40
N SER A 188 10.13 -1.65 29.89
CA SER A 188 11.40 -0.98 29.60
C SER A 188 12.60 -1.90 29.84
N GLY A 189 13.76 -1.53 29.29
CA GLY A 189 15.02 -2.26 29.49
C GLY A 189 14.95 -3.70 29.01
N SER A 190 15.52 -4.63 29.77
CA SER A 190 15.60 -6.06 29.44
C SER A 190 14.26 -6.80 29.50
N ALA A 191 13.15 -6.14 29.84
CA ALA A 191 11.81 -6.72 29.74
C ALA A 191 11.26 -6.68 28.30
N CYS A 192 11.83 -5.84 27.43
CA CYS A 192 11.38 -5.69 26.05
C CYS A 192 12.09 -6.69 25.12
N SER A 193 11.38 -7.25 24.13
CA SER A 193 11.97 -8.20 23.17
C SER A 193 13.05 -7.59 22.26
N GLY A 194 12.97 -6.29 21.95
CA GLY A 194 13.89 -5.65 21.00
C GLY A 194 13.71 -6.14 19.55
N CYS A 195 12.52 -6.64 19.19
CA CYS A 195 12.20 -7.02 17.82
C CYS A 195 10.69 -6.90 17.53
N ILE A 196 10.34 -6.84 16.24
CA ILE A 196 8.95 -6.76 15.77
C ILE A 196 8.64 -8.04 14.97
N PRO A 197 7.55 -8.77 15.29
CA PRO A 197 7.13 -9.93 14.51
C PRO A 197 6.60 -9.50 13.14
N ARG A 198 7.15 -10.07 12.07
CA ARG A 198 6.80 -9.81 10.67
C ARG A 198 6.46 -11.09 9.91
N GLY A 199 5.71 -10.97 8.80
CA GLY A 199 5.56 -12.02 7.81
C GLY A 199 6.86 -12.42 7.13
N SER A 200 6.89 -13.57 6.48
CA SER A 200 8.04 -14.03 5.68
C SER A 200 8.03 -13.40 4.27
N TRP A 201 8.28 -12.09 4.21
CA TRP A 201 8.24 -11.29 2.98
C TRP A 201 9.22 -11.76 1.89
N ALA A 202 10.37 -12.32 2.30
CA ALA A 202 11.40 -12.82 1.38
C ALA A 202 10.94 -14.01 0.51
N THR A 203 9.87 -14.70 0.90
CA THR A 203 9.29 -15.85 0.17
C THR A 203 7.88 -15.57 -0.36
N ALA A 204 7.38 -14.34 -0.22
CA ALA A 204 6.02 -13.97 -0.62
C ALA A 204 6.00 -13.28 -1.99
N ASN A 205 4.97 -13.54 -2.79
CA ASN A 205 4.70 -12.77 -4.01
C ASN A 205 4.35 -11.31 -3.67
N TYR A 206 4.55 -10.38 -4.61
CA TYR A 206 4.10 -9.01 -4.41
C TYR A 206 2.58 -8.94 -4.55
N PRO A 207 1.81 -8.43 -3.56
CA PRO A 207 0.36 -8.55 -3.56
C PRO A 207 -0.27 -7.88 -4.78
N SER A 208 -1.38 -8.44 -5.26
CA SER A 208 -2.09 -7.96 -6.45
C SER A 208 -2.97 -6.73 -6.21
N GLY A 209 -3.33 -6.02 -7.29
CA GLY A 209 -4.29 -4.90 -7.24
C GLY A 209 -3.67 -3.50 -7.15
N PHE A 210 -2.37 -3.34 -7.46
CA PHE A 210 -1.66 -2.06 -7.43
C PHE A 210 -1.34 -1.53 -8.84
N CYS A 211 -2.19 -1.82 -9.83
CA CYS A 211 -1.98 -1.32 -11.20
C CYS A 211 -2.37 0.16 -11.35
N TYR A 212 -1.85 0.82 -12.38
CA TYR A 212 -2.19 2.21 -12.69
C TYR A 212 -3.65 2.41 -13.09
N SER A 213 -4.37 1.37 -13.51
CA SER A 213 -5.83 1.42 -13.70
C SER A 213 -6.55 1.66 -12.37
N SER A 214 -6.19 0.95 -11.30
CA SER A 214 -6.77 1.19 -9.97
C SER A 214 -6.39 2.58 -9.43
N LEU A 215 -5.15 3.04 -9.65
CA LEU A 215 -4.78 4.41 -9.28
C LEU A 215 -5.58 5.46 -10.05
N ALA A 216 -5.68 5.36 -11.38
CA ALA A 216 -6.47 6.27 -12.20
C ALA A 216 -7.94 6.29 -11.74
N LYS A 217 -8.53 5.12 -11.52
CA LYS A 217 -9.89 4.94 -10.98
C LYS A 217 -10.12 5.72 -9.68
N TYR A 218 -9.23 5.58 -8.69
CA TYR A 218 -9.37 6.27 -7.41
C TYR A 218 -9.24 7.78 -7.53
N LEU A 219 -8.45 8.27 -8.49
CA LEU A 219 -8.21 9.70 -8.67
C LEU A 219 -9.26 10.39 -9.55
N SER A 220 -9.93 9.67 -10.45
CA SER A 220 -10.65 10.27 -11.58
C SER A 220 -12.16 10.09 -11.58
N LEU A 221 -12.69 9.02 -10.97
CA LEU A 221 -14.11 8.73 -11.08
C LEU A 221 -14.93 9.61 -10.13
N GLU A 222 -15.95 10.25 -10.71
CA GLU A 222 -16.84 11.23 -10.09
C GLU A 222 -17.90 10.52 -9.20
N PHE A 223 -17.44 9.78 -8.19
CA PHE A 223 -18.26 8.93 -7.30
C PHE A 223 -18.27 9.37 -5.82
N GLY A 224 -17.70 10.53 -5.50
CA GLY A 224 -17.67 11.07 -4.13
C GLY A 224 -16.59 10.47 -3.22
N PHE A 225 -16.40 11.12 -2.07
CA PHE A 225 -15.40 10.75 -1.07
C PHE A 225 -15.70 9.39 -0.40
N ALA A 226 -16.95 9.05 -0.16
CA ALA A 226 -17.31 7.81 0.52
C ALA A 226 -16.97 6.58 -0.31
N TRP A 227 -17.13 6.68 -1.63
CA TRP A 227 -16.69 5.63 -2.55
C TRP A 227 -15.17 5.56 -2.59
N PHE A 228 -14.47 6.70 -2.70
CA PHE A 228 -13.00 6.76 -2.70
C PHE A 228 -12.39 6.13 -1.44
N SER A 229 -12.82 6.59 -0.26
CA SER A 229 -12.32 6.15 1.05
C SER A 229 -12.48 4.62 1.24
N GLN A 230 -13.65 4.07 0.92
CA GLN A 230 -13.90 2.63 1.01
C GLN A 230 -13.08 1.82 0.00
N ASN A 231 -12.91 2.29 -1.24
CA ASN A 231 -12.14 1.58 -2.26
C ASN A 231 -10.64 1.59 -1.98
N ILE A 232 -10.11 2.66 -1.36
CA ILE A 232 -8.73 2.69 -0.86
C ILE A 232 -8.56 1.74 0.33
N HIS A 233 -9.47 1.82 1.31
CA HIS A 233 -9.38 1.02 2.52
C HIS A 233 -9.44 -0.49 2.21
N TYR A 234 -10.51 -0.98 1.58
CA TYR A 234 -10.71 -2.41 1.30
C TYR A 234 -9.97 -2.93 0.05
N GLY A 235 -9.30 -2.05 -0.69
CA GLY A 235 -8.40 -2.40 -1.78
C GLY A 235 -6.94 -2.36 -1.32
N VAL A 236 -6.22 -1.35 -1.83
CA VAL A 236 -4.77 -1.15 -1.66
C VAL A 236 -4.28 -1.23 -0.21
N HIS A 237 -5.01 -0.64 0.75
CA HIS A 237 -4.60 -0.65 2.16
C HIS A 237 -4.62 -2.06 2.77
N GLN A 238 -5.78 -2.73 2.78
CA GLN A 238 -5.85 -4.08 3.36
C GLN A 238 -4.95 -5.10 2.64
N SER A 239 -4.68 -4.93 1.34
CA SER A 239 -3.74 -5.80 0.61
C SER A 239 -2.31 -5.73 1.16
N ILE A 240 -1.80 -4.53 1.53
CA ILE A 240 -0.47 -4.39 2.15
C ILE A 240 -0.46 -4.96 3.56
N HIS A 241 -1.46 -4.64 4.38
CA HIS A 241 -1.56 -5.16 5.75
C HIS A 241 -1.60 -6.71 5.75
N ASN A 242 -2.47 -7.31 4.93
CA ASN A 242 -2.62 -8.76 4.77
C ASN A 242 -1.34 -9.45 4.27
N MET A 243 -0.58 -8.83 3.35
CA MET A 243 0.70 -9.39 2.89
C MET A 243 1.80 -9.30 3.95
N ALA A 244 1.87 -8.16 4.65
CA ALA A 244 2.96 -7.91 5.58
C ALA A 244 2.91 -8.82 6.83
N MET A 245 1.73 -9.31 7.24
CA MET A 245 1.55 -10.25 8.37
C MET A 245 2.22 -9.75 9.66
N GLY A 246 2.33 -10.59 10.70
CA GLY A 246 2.90 -10.18 11.98
C GLY A 246 2.15 -9.01 12.61
N ALA A 247 2.86 -7.99 13.07
CA ALA A 247 2.23 -6.78 13.62
C ALA A 247 1.20 -6.18 12.65
N MET A 248 1.50 -6.17 11.35
CA MET A 248 0.67 -5.51 10.32
C MET A 248 -0.73 -6.10 10.15
N VAL A 249 -1.00 -7.31 10.65
CA VAL A 249 -2.34 -7.93 10.60
C VAL A 249 -3.11 -7.86 11.93
N THR A 250 -2.66 -7.02 12.89
CA THR A 250 -3.21 -6.94 14.25
C THR A 250 -3.60 -5.51 14.64
N TYR A 251 -4.37 -5.34 15.72
CA TYR A 251 -4.71 -4.02 16.29
C TYR A 251 -3.48 -3.12 16.57
N PRO A 252 -2.38 -3.61 17.18
CA PRO A 252 -1.15 -2.85 17.32
C PRO A 252 -0.30 -2.81 16.03
N THR A 253 -0.91 -2.72 14.84
CA THR A 253 -0.18 -2.69 13.56
C THR A 253 0.85 -1.57 13.43
N SER A 254 0.69 -0.44 14.12
CA SER A 254 1.69 0.62 14.15
C SER A 254 2.94 0.31 14.99
N ALA A 255 3.02 -0.89 15.60
CA ALA A 255 4.23 -1.44 16.18
C ALA A 255 5.31 -1.77 15.13
N ASP A 256 4.93 -1.95 13.87
CA ASP A 256 5.89 -2.00 12.77
C ASP A 256 6.09 -0.61 12.16
N PRO A 257 7.30 -0.04 12.17
CA PRO A 257 7.57 1.24 11.54
C PRO A 257 7.22 1.33 10.04
N ILE A 258 7.04 0.22 9.31
CA ILE A 258 6.54 0.29 7.92
C ILE A 258 5.11 0.85 7.83
N PHE A 259 4.33 0.73 8.91
CA PHE A 259 2.98 1.31 9.03
C PHE A 259 2.96 2.79 8.63
N TYR A 260 3.90 3.58 9.14
CA TYR A 260 3.89 5.03 8.97
C TYR A 260 4.10 5.44 7.51
N SER A 261 4.98 4.74 6.80
CA SER A 261 5.21 4.98 5.36
C SER A 261 4.13 4.38 4.47
N HIS A 262 3.52 3.25 4.85
CA HIS A 262 2.33 2.72 4.19
C HIS A 262 1.19 3.75 4.25
N HIS A 263 0.87 4.24 5.44
CA HIS A 263 -0.18 5.24 5.65
C HIS A 263 0.17 6.61 5.08
N ALA A 264 1.46 6.97 4.98
CA ALA A 264 1.88 8.17 4.23
C ALA A 264 1.61 8.04 2.72
N THR A 265 1.66 6.83 2.15
CA THR A 265 1.25 6.58 0.76
C THR A 265 -0.26 6.63 0.58
N VAL A 266 -1.03 6.05 1.51
CA VAL A 266 -2.50 6.18 1.57
C VAL A 266 -2.91 7.65 1.63
N ASP A 267 -2.21 8.44 2.44
CA ASP A 267 -2.40 9.89 2.57
C ASP A 267 -1.97 10.69 1.33
N LEU A 268 -0.91 10.27 0.63
CA LEU A 268 -0.54 10.80 -0.68
C LEU A 268 -1.65 10.57 -1.71
N ILE A 269 -2.22 9.36 -1.78
CA ILE A 269 -3.34 9.07 -2.70
C ILE A 269 -4.55 9.95 -2.38
N HIS A 270 -4.83 10.21 -1.10
CA HIS A 270 -5.86 11.16 -0.68
C HIS A 270 -5.56 12.60 -1.13
N GLN A 271 -4.31 13.06 -1.00
CA GLN A 271 -3.93 14.39 -1.48
C GLN A 271 -4.03 14.50 -3.00
N LEU A 272 -3.66 13.44 -3.73
CA LEU A 272 -3.85 13.37 -5.17
C LEU A 272 -5.35 13.44 -5.51
N TYR A 273 -6.20 12.62 -4.89
CA TYR A 273 -7.65 12.66 -5.07
C TYR A 273 -8.23 14.07 -4.86
N TYR A 274 -7.83 14.77 -3.79
CA TYR A 274 -8.21 16.17 -3.55
C TYR A 274 -7.75 17.09 -4.70
N ASN A 275 -6.50 16.96 -5.14
CA ASN A 275 -5.97 17.74 -6.27
C ASN A 275 -6.72 17.45 -7.59
N CYS A 276 -7.24 16.23 -7.76
CA CYS A 276 -7.91 15.76 -8.97
C CYS A 276 -9.40 16.14 -9.04
N GLN A 277 -10.13 15.93 -7.94
CA GLN A 277 -11.58 16.16 -7.87
C GLN A 277 -11.93 17.61 -7.50
N ILE A 278 -11.11 18.25 -6.66
CA ILE A 278 -11.37 19.59 -6.12
C ILE A 278 -10.40 20.61 -6.74
N GLY A 279 -9.08 20.37 -6.68
CA GLY A 279 -8.06 21.13 -7.40
C GLY A 279 -7.93 22.63 -7.03
N ARG A 280 -8.54 23.06 -5.92
CA ARG A 280 -8.52 24.44 -5.40
C ARG A 280 -8.73 24.46 -3.89
N THR A 281 -8.36 25.55 -3.23
CA THR A 281 -8.76 25.82 -1.85
C THR A 281 -10.29 25.81 -1.72
N LEU A 282 -10.78 25.23 -0.62
CA LEU A 282 -12.20 25.20 -0.25
C LEU A 282 -12.48 26.19 0.88
N THR A 283 -13.66 26.78 0.85
CA THR A 283 -14.21 27.51 2.01
C THR A 283 -14.57 26.54 3.14
N ASP A 284 -14.67 27.06 4.38
CA ASP A 284 -15.11 26.28 5.54
C ASP A 284 -16.51 25.66 5.36
N TYR A 285 -17.37 26.25 4.52
CA TYR A 285 -18.67 25.69 4.15
C TYR A 285 -18.50 24.48 3.22
N GLU A 286 -17.69 24.60 2.17
CA GLU A 286 -17.43 23.52 1.21
C GLU A 286 -16.69 22.34 1.85
N LYS A 287 -15.74 22.60 2.76
CA LYS A 287 -15.06 21.54 3.54
C LYS A 287 -16.01 20.69 4.39
N LYS A 288 -17.16 21.24 4.78
CA LYS A 288 -18.16 20.59 5.65
C LYS A 288 -19.30 19.90 4.89
N ASN A 289 -19.64 20.41 3.70
CA ASN A 289 -20.87 20.04 2.98
C ASN A 289 -20.63 19.56 1.53
N GLY A 290 -19.39 19.45 1.07
CA GLY A 290 -19.09 18.98 -0.28
C GLY A 290 -18.80 17.49 -0.33
N ASP A 291 -19.55 16.75 -1.15
CA ASP A 291 -19.47 15.28 -1.27
C ASP A 291 -18.07 14.77 -1.70
N TYR A 292 -17.29 15.60 -2.38
CA TYR A 292 -15.89 15.28 -2.73
C TYR A 292 -14.90 15.60 -1.61
N ALA A 293 -15.27 16.44 -0.65
CA ALA A 293 -14.44 16.80 0.49
C ALA A 293 -14.63 15.83 1.66
N PHE A 294 -15.88 15.49 1.98
CA PHE A 294 -16.23 14.55 3.04
C PHE A 294 -17.60 13.93 2.79
N GLU A 295 -17.71 12.61 2.97
CA GLU A 295 -18.99 11.91 3.07
C GLU A 295 -18.95 10.92 4.24
N THR A 296 -20.06 10.82 4.97
CA THR A 296 -20.24 9.84 6.05
C THR A 296 -20.48 8.45 5.45
N CYS A 297 -19.70 7.45 5.86
CA CYS A 297 -19.99 6.04 5.60
C CYS A 297 -19.50 5.15 6.74
N ALA A 298 -20.05 3.94 6.85
CA ALA A 298 -19.57 2.87 7.71
C ALA A 298 -19.90 1.48 7.17
N GLN A 299 -19.24 0.46 7.69
CA GLN A 299 -19.61 -0.94 7.46
C GLN A 299 -20.99 -1.24 8.07
N SER A 300 -21.69 -2.24 7.52
CA SER A 300 -23.05 -2.63 7.93
C SER A 300 -23.18 -3.11 9.38
N ASP A 301 -22.09 -3.57 9.99
CA ASP A 301 -22.00 -4.05 11.38
C ASP A 301 -21.40 -3.00 12.33
N TYR A 302 -21.13 -1.77 11.87
CA TYR A 302 -20.60 -0.71 12.70
C TYR A 302 -21.65 -0.20 13.70
N ALA A 303 -21.53 -0.65 14.94
CA ALA A 303 -22.46 -0.32 16.04
C ALA A 303 -22.34 1.11 16.61
N GLY A 304 -21.41 1.94 16.10
CA GLY A 304 -21.23 3.32 16.53
C GLY A 304 -22.00 4.32 15.67
N VAL A 305 -21.97 5.61 16.05
CA VAL A 305 -22.39 6.69 15.15
C VAL A 305 -21.24 6.96 14.16
N PRO A 306 -21.44 6.84 12.84
CA PRO A 306 -20.41 7.17 11.86
C PRO A 306 -20.05 8.66 11.93
N PRO A 307 -18.77 9.06 11.82
CA PRO A 307 -18.39 10.46 11.92
C PRO A 307 -18.99 11.29 10.78
N THR A 308 -19.38 12.52 11.10
CA THR A 308 -19.68 13.57 10.13
C THR A 308 -18.48 14.47 9.96
N SER A 309 -18.51 15.36 8.97
CA SER A 309 -17.45 16.35 8.74
C SER A 309 -17.18 17.21 9.97
N THR A 310 -18.18 17.46 10.83
CA THR A 310 -18.08 18.25 12.06
C THR A 310 -17.84 17.43 13.33
N SER A 311 -17.87 16.09 13.26
CA SER A 311 -17.47 15.23 14.39
C SER A 311 -16.02 15.47 14.80
N THR A 312 -15.70 15.22 16.06
CA THR A 312 -14.33 15.15 16.57
C THR A 312 -13.79 13.73 16.56
N PHE A 313 -12.52 13.52 16.21
CA PHE A 313 -11.91 12.17 16.23
C PHE A 313 -12.02 11.49 17.60
N THR A 314 -12.51 10.25 17.61
CA THR A 314 -12.31 9.33 18.74
C THR A 314 -10.87 8.85 18.70
N MET A 315 -9.96 9.57 19.35
CA MET A 315 -8.56 9.17 19.54
C MET A 315 -8.23 9.09 21.03
N TYR A 316 -7.88 7.90 21.50
CA TYR A 316 -7.56 7.64 22.90
C TYR A 316 -6.30 6.79 23.00
N TRP A 317 -5.50 7.07 24.02
CA TRP A 317 -4.44 6.19 24.47
C TRP A 317 -5.01 5.14 25.43
N ASN A 318 -4.65 3.87 25.22
CA ASN A 318 -5.16 2.77 26.02
C ASN A 318 -4.14 1.61 26.11
N VAL A 319 -3.36 1.58 27.19
CA VAL A 319 -2.54 0.40 27.52
C VAL A 319 -3.35 -0.62 28.31
N THR A 320 -3.21 -1.89 27.96
CA THR A 320 -3.86 -3.01 28.65
C THR A 320 -3.56 -2.98 30.16
N GLY A 321 -4.62 -2.86 30.96
CA GLY A 321 -4.56 -2.78 32.42
C GLY A 321 -4.54 -1.37 33.01
N GLN A 322 -4.73 -0.31 32.22
CA GLN A 322 -4.87 1.07 32.74
C GLN A 322 -6.15 1.77 32.26
N THR A 323 -6.41 2.93 32.85
CA THR A 323 -7.49 3.83 32.44
C THR A 323 -7.20 4.42 31.07
N ARG A 324 -8.17 4.31 30.16
CA ARG A 324 -8.18 4.94 28.82
C ARG A 324 -8.18 6.47 28.93
N ILE A 325 -7.29 7.16 28.22
CA ILE A 325 -7.11 8.63 28.29
C ILE A 325 -7.27 9.26 26.89
N PRO A 326 -8.02 10.38 26.73
CA PRO A 326 -8.01 11.15 25.47
C PRO A 326 -6.59 11.55 25.07
N VAL A 327 -6.24 11.44 23.78
CA VAL A 327 -4.85 11.69 23.36
C VAL A 327 -4.36 13.10 23.72
N GLU A 328 -5.21 14.12 23.70
CA GLU A 328 -4.80 15.50 23.98
C GLU A 328 -4.51 15.79 25.45
N THR A 329 -5.09 15.02 26.38
CA THR A 329 -4.86 15.17 27.83
C THR A 329 -3.84 14.19 28.38
N HIS A 330 -3.34 13.25 27.57
CA HIS A 330 -2.32 12.30 27.98
C HIS A 330 -1.00 13.02 28.32
N PRO A 331 -0.40 12.81 29.52
CA PRO A 331 0.70 13.63 30.04
C PRO A 331 1.98 13.63 29.16
N ARG A 332 2.27 12.54 28.44
CA ARG A 332 3.44 12.44 27.55
C ARG A 332 3.19 12.84 26.08
N ILE A 333 2.12 12.33 25.45
CA ILE A 333 1.83 12.55 24.01
C ILE A 333 0.85 13.68 23.73
N GLY A 334 0.10 14.19 24.72
CA GLY A 334 -0.91 15.24 24.51
C GLY A 334 -0.35 16.51 23.88
N ARG A 335 0.92 16.83 24.16
CA ARG A 335 1.65 17.92 23.49
C ARG A 335 1.71 17.80 21.96
N PHE A 336 1.55 16.60 21.39
CA PHE A 336 1.55 16.35 19.94
C PHE A 336 0.16 16.42 19.30
N PHE A 337 -0.91 16.29 20.10
CA PHE A 337 -2.30 16.27 19.61
C PHE A 337 -3.09 17.54 19.98
N ALA A 338 -2.75 18.23 21.07
CA ALA A 338 -3.57 19.29 21.65
C ALA A 338 -3.66 20.58 20.81
N TYR A 339 -2.65 20.87 19.97
CA TYR A 339 -2.67 22.01 19.04
C TYR A 339 -3.21 21.63 17.65
N GLN A 340 -3.43 20.34 17.38
CA GLN A 340 -4.04 19.89 16.14
C GLN A 340 -5.56 20.06 16.22
N PRO A 341 -6.24 20.49 15.15
CA PRO A 341 -7.70 20.57 15.14
C PRO A 341 -8.35 19.22 15.46
N LYS A 342 -9.57 19.21 15.99
CA LYS A 342 -10.23 17.96 16.38
C LYS A 342 -11.23 17.47 15.35
N GLU A 343 -11.70 18.35 14.48
CA GLU A 343 -12.82 18.10 13.58
C GLU A 343 -12.38 17.59 12.21
N TYR A 344 -13.09 16.60 11.67
CA TYR A 344 -12.76 15.94 10.40
C TYR A 344 -12.55 16.92 9.23
N TRP A 345 -13.43 17.92 9.09
CA TRP A 345 -13.39 18.95 8.03
C TRP A 345 -12.12 19.82 8.03
N ARG A 346 -11.29 19.76 9.08
CA ARG A 346 -10.01 20.48 9.14
C ARG A 346 -8.86 19.75 8.43
N TYR A 347 -9.09 18.52 7.97
CA TYR A 347 -8.08 17.62 7.41
C TYR A 347 -8.30 17.27 5.93
N ILE A 348 -9.15 18.00 5.20
CA ILE A 348 -9.51 17.68 3.81
C ILE A 348 -8.29 17.68 2.86
N SER A 349 -7.41 18.68 2.98
CA SER A 349 -6.17 18.74 2.20
C SER A 349 -4.99 18.95 3.13
N ALA A 350 -3.91 18.18 2.94
CA ALA A 350 -2.66 18.33 3.65
C ALA A 350 -2.05 19.74 3.46
N SER A 351 -2.35 20.42 2.36
CA SER A 351 -1.85 21.77 2.05
C SER A 351 -2.69 22.91 2.66
N ASP A 352 -3.76 22.61 3.40
CA ASP A 352 -4.76 23.59 3.87
C ASP A 352 -5.24 23.26 5.30
N MET A 353 -4.27 23.17 6.22
CA MET A 353 -4.45 22.87 7.65
C MET A 353 -3.76 23.90 8.56
N GLY A 354 -3.41 25.08 8.05
CA GLY A 354 -2.65 26.10 8.80
C GLY A 354 -1.22 25.63 9.14
N ASN A 355 -0.79 25.80 10.38
CA ASN A 355 0.60 25.56 10.82
C ASN A 355 1.06 24.08 10.73
N ILE A 356 0.13 23.13 10.58
CA ILE A 356 0.42 21.70 10.39
C ILE A 356 0.34 21.27 8.92
N SER A 357 0.22 22.21 7.99
CA SER A 357 0.19 21.90 6.56
C SER A 357 1.52 21.33 6.06
N TYR A 358 1.43 20.41 5.11
CA TYR A 358 2.57 19.82 4.41
C TYR A 358 2.20 19.54 2.94
N THR A 359 3.22 19.36 2.12
CA THR A 359 3.07 18.90 0.74
C THR A 359 3.76 17.55 0.56
N TYR A 360 3.56 16.95 -0.60
CA TYR A 360 4.35 15.82 -1.06
C TYR A 360 5.32 16.30 -2.13
N ALA A 361 6.57 15.90 -2.05
CA ALA A 361 7.44 15.90 -3.22
C ALA A 361 6.90 14.83 -4.17
N ALA A 362 6.56 15.25 -5.39
CA ALA A 362 6.43 14.30 -6.49
C ALA A 362 7.81 13.67 -6.67
N ASP A 363 7.92 12.36 -6.47
CA ASP A 363 9.15 11.64 -6.78
C ASP A 363 9.28 11.46 -8.28
N ASP A 364 10.35 10.79 -8.71
CA ASP A 364 10.60 10.50 -10.12
C ASP A 364 9.47 9.67 -10.76
N MET A 365 8.73 8.86 -9.99
CA MET A 365 7.57 8.12 -10.51
C MET A 365 6.39 9.08 -10.71
N PHE A 366 5.94 9.78 -9.67
CA PHE A 366 4.78 10.66 -9.78
C PHE A 366 5.03 11.86 -10.69
N SER A 367 6.26 12.37 -10.78
CA SER A 367 6.64 13.41 -11.74
C SER A 367 6.65 12.90 -13.18
N LEU A 368 7.16 11.69 -13.43
CA LEU A 368 7.08 11.04 -14.76
C LEU A 368 5.62 10.82 -15.16
N LEU A 369 4.83 10.21 -14.27
CA LEU A 369 3.42 9.91 -14.50
C LEU A 369 2.63 11.21 -14.74
N GLN A 370 2.77 12.24 -13.90
CA GLN A 370 2.05 13.51 -14.06
C GLN A 370 2.54 14.35 -15.25
N GLY A 371 3.84 14.32 -15.56
CA GLY A 371 4.41 15.04 -16.70
C GLY A 371 3.95 14.48 -18.04
N GLU A 372 3.88 13.16 -18.16
CA GLU A 372 3.72 12.47 -19.43
C GLU A 372 2.32 11.87 -19.69
N GLY A 373 1.41 11.77 -18.70
CA GLY A 373 0.03 11.36 -19.01
C GLY A 373 -0.97 11.24 -17.86
N LEU A 374 -0.57 10.75 -16.68
CA LEU A 374 -1.38 10.64 -15.46
C LEU A 374 -1.61 12.02 -14.79
N SER A 375 -2.00 13.01 -15.58
CA SER A 375 -2.30 14.35 -15.13
C SER A 375 -3.80 14.49 -14.87
N CYS A 376 -4.16 14.77 -13.61
CA CYS A 376 -5.54 15.00 -13.27
C CYS A 376 -6.11 16.28 -13.89
N PRO A 377 -7.43 16.33 -14.19
CA PRO A 377 -8.02 17.47 -14.85
C PRO A 377 -7.87 18.78 -14.07
N LYS A 378 -7.11 19.74 -14.62
CA LYS A 378 -7.33 21.15 -14.26
C LYS A 378 -8.55 21.63 -15.06
N ARG A 379 -9.53 22.19 -14.34
CA ARG A 379 -10.86 22.67 -14.80
C ARG A 379 -11.02 22.69 -16.33
N ASN A 380 -11.93 21.86 -16.83
CA ASN A 380 -12.37 21.74 -18.23
C ASN A 380 -11.40 21.05 -19.22
N THR A 381 -10.28 20.47 -18.79
CA THR A 381 -9.46 19.59 -19.64
C THR A 381 -9.29 18.20 -19.03
N ARG A 382 -9.96 17.20 -19.60
CA ARG A 382 -10.04 15.80 -19.12
C ARG A 382 -8.75 14.98 -19.43
N LYS A 383 -7.56 15.55 -19.17
CA LYS A 383 -6.27 14.97 -19.59
C LYS A 383 -5.99 13.54 -19.16
N LEU A 384 -6.49 13.11 -17.99
CA LEU A 384 -6.34 11.73 -17.52
C LEU A 384 -7.04 10.70 -18.42
N TYR A 385 -8.02 11.13 -19.21
CA TYR A 385 -8.78 10.30 -20.14
C TYR A 385 -8.25 10.36 -21.57
N ASP A 386 -7.27 11.23 -21.85
CA ASP A 386 -6.54 11.28 -23.11
C ASP A 386 -5.49 10.16 -23.14
N VAL A 387 -5.54 9.30 -24.16
CA VAL A 387 -4.57 8.21 -24.35
C VAL A 387 -3.21 8.81 -24.69
N ASN A 388 -2.30 8.81 -23.71
CA ASN A 388 -0.95 9.35 -23.79
C ASN A 388 0.05 8.29 -23.32
N TYR A 389 1.06 8.00 -24.13
CA TYR A 389 2.17 7.11 -23.77
C TYR A 389 3.36 7.93 -23.27
N VAL A 390 4.13 7.34 -22.36
CA VAL A 390 5.32 7.95 -21.74
C VAL A 390 6.57 7.36 -22.34
N ASP A 391 7.51 8.24 -22.72
CA ASP A 391 8.80 7.86 -23.29
C ASP A 391 9.83 7.76 -22.16
N VAL A 392 10.40 6.58 -21.95
CA VAL A 392 11.41 6.36 -20.90
C VAL A 392 12.80 6.25 -21.53
N PRO A 393 13.75 7.14 -21.22
CA PRO A 393 15.10 7.09 -21.77
C PRO A 393 15.79 5.72 -21.64
N VAL A 394 16.51 5.30 -22.69
CA VAL A 394 17.21 4.00 -22.73
C VAL A 394 18.20 3.82 -21.57
N ASN A 395 18.77 4.91 -21.05
CA ASN A 395 19.69 4.92 -19.91
C ASN A 395 18.98 5.01 -18.53
N ALA A 396 17.66 5.03 -18.47
CA ALA A 396 16.92 5.03 -17.21
C ALA A 396 17.11 3.72 -16.42
N ASP A 397 16.93 3.81 -15.11
CA ASP A 397 16.99 2.66 -14.20
C ASP A 397 15.82 1.68 -14.39
N ARG A 398 15.91 0.51 -13.73
CA ARG A 398 14.90 -0.55 -13.81
C ARG A 398 13.54 -0.13 -13.24
N LYS A 399 13.48 0.74 -12.23
CA LYS A 399 12.23 1.23 -11.64
C LYS A 399 11.50 2.11 -12.65
N ARG A 400 12.17 3.14 -13.20
CA ARG A 400 11.62 4.01 -14.26
C ARG A 400 11.11 3.21 -15.46
N LYS A 401 11.87 2.22 -15.92
CA LYS A 401 11.46 1.36 -17.06
C LYS A 401 10.23 0.50 -16.74
N ALA A 402 10.19 -0.13 -15.57
CA ALA A 402 9.03 -0.93 -15.16
C ALA A 402 7.76 -0.08 -15.00
N VAL A 403 7.88 1.10 -14.38
CA VAL A 403 6.81 2.11 -14.28
C VAL A 403 6.27 2.49 -15.66
N GLY A 404 7.15 2.89 -16.60
CA GLY A 404 6.74 3.31 -17.94
C GLY A 404 6.04 2.20 -18.72
N ARG A 405 6.54 0.96 -18.63
CA ARG A 405 5.91 -0.23 -19.23
C ARG A 405 4.52 -0.50 -18.66
N SER A 406 4.37 -0.49 -17.33
CA SER A 406 3.06 -0.66 -16.67
C SER A 406 2.07 0.45 -17.01
N PHE A 407 2.53 1.70 -17.12
CA PHE A 407 1.66 2.82 -17.48
C PHE A 407 1.26 2.80 -18.96
N ASN A 408 2.19 2.51 -19.87
CA ASN A 408 1.91 2.37 -21.30
C ASN A 408 0.96 1.20 -21.59
N LEU A 409 1.09 0.09 -20.86
CA LEU A 409 0.13 -1.02 -20.89
C LEU A 409 -1.27 -0.60 -20.43
N PHE A 410 -1.37 0.17 -19.34
CA PHE A 410 -2.65 0.73 -18.89
C PHE A 410 -3.29 1.60 -19.99
N GLN A 411 -2.53 2.52 -20.59
CA GLN A 411 -3.03 3.46 -21.59
C GLN A 411 -3.47 2.77 -22.89
N ASP A 412 -2.76 1.73 -23.30
CA ASP A 412 -3.13 0.87 -24.43
C ASP A 412 -4.44 0.11 -24.15
N ILE A 413 -4.51 -0.59 -23.01
CA ILE A 413 -5.73 -1.32 -22.60
C ILE A 413 -6.92 -0.38 -22.49
N TYR A 414 -6.76 0.76 -21.83
CA TYR A 414 -7.79 1.78 -21.65
C TYR A 414 -8.23 2.36 -22.99
N GLY A 415 -7.28 2.73 -23.86
CA GLY A 415 -7.54 3.26 -25.20
C GLY A 415 -8.29 2.28 -26.09
N TYR A 416 -7.98 0.97 -26.02
CA TYR A 416 -8.78 -0.05 -26.69
C TYR A 416 -10.17 -0.18 -26.03
N ALA A 417 -10.23 -0.28 -24.71
CA ALA A 417 -11.48 -0.51 -23.97
C ALA A 417 -12.51 0.59 -24.25
N MET A 418 -12.08 1.86 -24.35
CA MET A 418 -12.93 2.98 -24.76
C MET A 418 -13.61 2.83 -26.14
N THR A 419 -13.19 1.88 -26.98
CA THR A 419 -13.86 1.54 -28.26
C THR A 419 -14.92 0.43 -28.13
N THR A 420 -14.99 -0.26 -26.98
CA THR A 420 -15.85 -1.42 -26.72
C THR A 420 -16.69 -1.31 -25.44
N THR A 421 -16.47 -0.26 -24.64
CA THR A 421 -17.23 0.08 -23.44
C THR A 421 -18.04 1.35 -23.61
N SER A 422 -18.95 1.61 -22.67
CA SER A 422 -19.86 2.77 -22.71
C SER A 422 -19.34 3.98 -21.93
N SER A 423 -18.31 3.78 -21.08
CA SER A 423 -17.82 4.82 -20.19
C SER A 423 -16.33 4.67 -19.82
N HIS A 424 -15.75 5.77 -19.34
CA HIS A 424 -14.43 5.81 -18.73
C HIS A 424 -14.29 4.85 -17.55
N ALA A 425 -15.34 4.74 -16.72
CA ALA A 425 -15.38 3.82 -15.60
C ALA A 425 -15.25 2.37 -16.09
N ASP A 426 -16.04 1.97 -17.09
CA ASP A 426 -15.97 0.64 -17.71
C ASP A 426 -14.61 0.36 -18.37
N ALA A 427 -13.97 1.37 -18.98
CA ALA A 427 -12.68 1.20 -19.65
C ALA A 427 -11.53 1.00 -18.66
N ILE A 428 -11.49 1.80 -17.58
CA ILE A 428 -10.53 1.62 -16.49
C ILE A 428 -10.79 0.28 -15.77
N ASP A 429 -12.06 -0.07 -15.60
CA ASP A 429 -12.52 -1.35 -15.05
C ASP A 429 -12.08 -2.56 -15.90
N GLN A 430 -11.96 -2.44 -17.23
CA GLN A 430 -11.27 -3.46 -18.05
C GLN A 430 -9.79 -3.57 -17.66
N GLY A 431 -9.06 -2.46 -17.50
CA GLY A 431 -7.67 -2.45 -17.03
C GLY A 431 -7.46 -3.21 -15.73
N GLU A 432 -8.25 -2.88 -14.69
CA GLU A 432 -8.24 -3.62 -13.42
C GLU A 432 -8.57 -5.11 -13.58
N THR A 433 -9.52 -5.44 -14.48
CA THR A 433 -9.92 -6.83 -14.72
C THR A 433 -8.77 -7.65 -15.31
N LEU A 434 -8.08 -7.07 -16.29
CA LEU A 434 -7.00 -7.72 -17.01
C LEU A 434 -5.74 -7.86 -16.15
N ASP A 435 -5.48 -6.91 -15.25
CA ASP A 435 -4.40 -6.99 -14.28
C ASP A 435 -4.57 -8.19 -13.33
N CYS A 436 -5.75 -8.31 -12.73
CA CYS A 436 -6.07 -9.43 -11.85
C CYS A 436 -6.07 -10.79 -12.60
N LEU A 437 -6.53 -10.83 -13.85
CA LEU A 437 -6.50 -12.05 -14.68
C LEU A 437 -5.08 -12.41 -15.14
N TRP A 438 -4.22 -11.43 -15.39
CA TRP A 438 -2.80 -11.67 -15.66
C TRP A 438 -2.10 -12.22 -14.42
N TYR A 439 -2.33 -11.59 -13.27
CA TYR A 439 -1.75 -12.01 -12.00
C TYR A 439 -2.17 -13.44 -11.63
N ASP A 440 -3.47 -13.76 -11.72
CA ASP A 440 -4.00 -15.11 -11.46
C ASP A 440 -3.33 -16.20 -12.31
N GLN A 441 -3.04 -15.91 -13.59
CA GLN A 441 -2.46 -16.88 -14.51
C GLN A 441 -0.95 -17.10 -14.35
N ASN A 442 -0.24 -16.16 -13.74
CA ASN A 442 1.23 -16.23 -13.58
C ASN A 442 1.66 -16.51 -12.13
N PHE A 443 0.87 -16.08 -11.15
CA PHE A 443 1.21 -16.12 -9.72
C PHE A 443 0.11 -16.73 -8.84
N GLY A 444 -1.14 -16.73 -9.31
CA GLY A 444 -2.34 -17.07 -8.53
C GLY A 444 -2.77 -15.90 -7.63
N VAL A 445 -4.05 -15.51 -7.64
CA VAL A 445 -4.50 -14.37 -6.80
C VAL A 445 -4.65 -14.77 -5.33
N ASP A 446 -3.93 -14.05 -4.47
CA ASP A 446 -4.03 -14.16 -3.02
C ASP A 446 -5.40 -13.67 -2.50
N ASP A 447 -5.88 -14.30 -1.43
CA ASP A 447 -7.03 -13.83 -0.66
C ASP A 447 -6.64 -13.55 0.81
N PHE A 448 -7.53 -12.99 1.62
CA PHE A 448 -7.22 -12.66 3.01
C PHE A 448 -6.82 -13.91 3.81
N THR A 449 -5.71 -13.82 4.55
CA THR A 449 -5.18 -14.95 5.34
C THR A 449 -6.12 -15.28 6.51
N PRO A 450 -6.11 -16.53 7.03
CA PRO A 450 -6.93 -16.88 8.19
C PRO A 450 -6.67 -16.00 9.42
N GLU A 451 -5.40 -15.62 9.65
CA GLU A 451 -5.02 -14.71 10.74
C GLU A 451 -5.57 -13.29 10.52
N PHE A 452 -5.44 -12.74 9.30
CA PHE A 452 -6.00 -11.42 8.99
C PHE A 452 -7.54 -11.40 9.14
N ARG A 453 -8.24 -12.41 8.62
CA ARG A 453 -9.70 -12.53 8.79
C ARG A 453 -10.12 -12.59 10.25
N SER A 454 -9.40 -13.38 11.05
CA SER A 454 -9.68 -13.54 12.48
C SER A 454 -9.46 -12.23 13.25
N ASN A 455 -8.33 -11.57 13.03
CA ASN A 455 -7.96 -10.34 13.74
C ASN A 455 -8.86 -9.15 13.38
N TRP A 456 -9.32 -9.08 12.13
CA TRP A 456 -10.15 -8.00 11.60
C TRP A 456 -11.65 -8.32 11.58
N ASN A 457 -12.05 -9.50 12.09
CA ASN A 457 -13.43 -10.00 12.09
C ASN A 457 -14.10 -9.93 10.70
N LEU A 458 -13.36 -10.30 9.65
CA LEU A 458 -13.86 -10.21 8.28
C LEU A 458 -14.89 -11.33 8.02
N PRO A 459 -16.05 -11.02 7.41
CA PRO A 459 -17.00 -12.05 7.02
C PRO A 459 -16.40 -12.95 5.93
N SER A 460 -16.90 -14.18 5.81
CA SER A 460 -16.45 -15.15 4.79
C SER A 460 -16.67 -14.69 3.34
N THR A 461 -17.51 -13.67 3.14
CA THR A 461 -17.79 -13.01 1.86
C THR A 461 -16.85 -11.84 1.55
N ALA A 462 -16.02 -11.40 2.51
CA ALA A 462 -14.99 -10.42 2.25
C ALA A 462 -13.77 -11.12 1.63
N HIS A 463 -13.36 -10.63 0.46
CA HIS A 463 -12.21 -11.14 -0.27
C HIS A 463 -11.35 -9.99 -0.80
N THR A 464 -10.09 -10.27 -1.14
CA THR A 464 -9.21 -9.29 -1.79
C THR A 464 -9.79 -8.81 -3.13
N PHE A 465 -9.31 -7.65 -3.57
CA PHE A 465 -9.74 -7.02 -4.80
C PHE A 465 -9.64 -7.94 -6.03
N CYS A 466 -8.46 -8.52 -6.26
CA CYS A 466 -8.25 -9.38 -7.42
C CYS A 466 -8.87 -10.77 -7.29
N TYR A 467 -9.03 -11.32 -6.08
CA TYR A 467 -9.82 -12.54 -5.89
C TYR A 467 -11.25 -12.34 -6.40
N ASN A 468 -11.96 -11.31 -5.91
CA ASN A 468 -13.31 -10.99 -6.36
C ASN A 468 -13.37 -10.84 -7.89
N ARG A 469 -12.42 -10.07 -8.44
CA ARG A 469 -12.35 -9.78 -9.87
C ARG A 469 -12.19 -11.02 -10.75
N VAL A 470 -11.35 -11.96 -10.32
CA VAL A 470 -11.13 -13.25 -11.00
C VAL A 470 -12.38 -14.13 -10.90
N GLN A 471 -13.01 -14.22 -9.72
CA GLN A 471 -14.25 -14.98 -9.56
C GLN A 471 -15.38 -14.41 -10.43
N ASP A 472 -15.53 -13.08 -10.51
CA ASP A 472 -16.57 -12.45 -11.34
C ASP A 472 -16.43 -12.81 -12.83
N VAL A 473 -15.21 -12.93 -13.34
CA VAL A 473 -14.97 -13.39 -14.72
C VAL A 473 -15.20 -14.89 -14.85
N ARG A 474 -14.71 -15.71 -13.91
CA ARG A 474 -14.91 -17.18 -13.91
C ARG A 474 -16.39 -17.57 -13.86
N PHE A 475 -17.21 -16.84 -13.12
CA PHE A 475 -18.66 -17.05 -13.02
C PHE A 475 -19.48 -16.27 -14.07
N GLY A 476 -18.85 -15.62 -15.05
CA GLY A 476 -19.55 -14.89 -16.12
C GLY A 476 -20.30 -13.62 -15.68
N ARG A 477 -20.15 -13.19 -14.42
CA ARG A 477 -20.68 -11.90 -13.92
C ARG A 477 -19.98 -10.71 -14.58
N LYS A 478 -18.79 -10.92 -15.14
CA LYS A 478 -17.94 -9.89 -15.74
C LYS A 478 -17.29 -10.39 -17.03
N GLN A 479 -17.32 -9.57 -18.07
CA GLN A 479 -16.78 -9.91 -19.39
C GLN A 479 -15.49 -9.15 -19.68
N VAL A 480 -14.54 -9.85 -20.31
CA VAL A 480 -13.35 -9.25 -20.92
C VAL A 480 -13.71 -8.79 -22.34
N LYS A 481 -13.54 -7.50 -22.61
CA LYS A 481 -13.89 -6.84 -23.89
C LYS A 481 -12.68 -6.44 -24.71
N VAL A 482 -11.47 -6.50 -24.15
CA VAL A 482 -10.21 -6.26 -24.85
C VAL A 482 -9.71 -7.59 -25.44
N PRO A 483 -9.72 -7.79 -26.76
CA PRO A 483 -9.16 -8.96 -27.40
C PRO A 483 -7.63 -8.91 -27.34
N ASP A 484 -7.02 -10.09 -27.42
CA ASP A 484 -5.56 -10.28 -27.41
C ASP A 484 -4.79 -9.61 -26.26
N TRP A 485 -5.49 -9.31 -25.16
CA TRP A 485 -4.93 -8.62 -23.99
C TRP A 485 -3.69 -9.31 -23.42
N LYS A 486 -3.62 -10.65 -23.48
CA LYS A 486 -2.45 -11.41 -23.02
C LYS A 486 -1.18 -11.05 -23.79
N ASN A 487 -1.30 -10.82 -25.10
CA ASN A 487 -0.17 -10.41 -25.92
C ASN A 487 0.22 -8.95 -25.67
N LYS A 488 -0.72 -8.07 -25.29
CA LYS A 488 -0.40 -6.71 -24.81
C LYS A 488 0.47 -6.77 -23.54
N TYR A 489 0.08 -7.57 -22.55
CA TYR A 489 0.92 -7.82 -21.37
C TYR A 489 2.30 -8.40 -21.74
N ARG A 490 2.36 -9.40 -22.64
CA ARG A 490 3.64 -9.95 -23.14
C ARG A 490 4.50 -8.90 -23.84
N PHE A 491 3.89 -8.00 -24.61
CA PHE A 491 4.58 -6.93 -25.31
C PHE A 491 5.20 -5.94 -24.34
N HIS A 492 4.39 -5.22 -23.56
CA HIS A 492 4.87 -4.14 -22.70
C HIS A 492 5.87 -4.63 -21.65
N TYR A 493 5.68 -5.83 -21.06
CA TYR A 493 6.57 -6.34 -20.01
C TYR A 493 7.78 -7.14 -20.49
N PHE A 494 7.72 -7.87 -21.61
CA PHE A 494 8.76 -8.86 -21.96
C PHE A 494 9.41 -8.68 -23.34
N THR A 495 8.71 -8.14 -24.34
CA THR A 495 9.25 -8.09 -25.73
C THR A 495 9.45 -6.67 -26.28
N MET A 496 8.80 -5.65 -25.70
CA MET A 496 9.10 -4.24 -25.99
C MET A 496 10.54 -3.94 -25.60
N THR A 497 11.36 -3.52 -26.55
CA THR A 497 12.75 -3.11 -26.32
C THR A 497 12.82 -1.77 -25.59
N ASP A 498 13.94 -1.47 -24.93
CA ASP A 498 14.15 -0.16 -24.31
C ASP A 498 14.19 0.99 -25.33
N ALA A 499 14.55 0.71 -26.59
CA ALA A 499 14.46 1.69 -27.69
C ALA A 499 13.00 2.01 -28.04
N GLN A 500 12.13 1.00 -28.12
CA GLN A 500 10.69 1.19 -28.31
C GLN A 500 10.03 1.88 -27.12
N LEU A 501 10.50 1.63 -25.89
CA LEU A 501 10.01 2.34 -24.70
C LEU A 501 10.46 3.81 -24.67
N ALA A 502 11.61 4.14 -25.27
CA ALA A 502 12.13 5.50 -25.38
C ALA A 502 11.46 6.33 -26.50
N SER A 503 10.59 5.72 -27.32
CA SER A 503 9.77 6.37 -28.34
C SER A 503 8.38 5.71 -28.41
N ALA A 504 7.82 5.34 -27.25
CA ALA A 504 6.54 4.67 -27.13
C ALA A 504 5.38 5.57 -27.61
N SER A 505 5.53 6.90 -27.48
CA SER A 505 4.56 7.88 -27.97
C SER A 505 4.47 7.96 -29.50
N ASP A 506 5.51 7.52 -30.22
CA ASP A 506 5.53 7.44 -31.69
C ASP A 506 4.97 6.13 -32.25
N ILE A 507 4.84 5.07 -31.43
CA ILE A 507 4.29 3.77 -31.86
C ILE A 507 2.79 3.90 -32.12
N THR A 508 2.30 3.57 -33.32
CA THR A 508 0.86 3.56 -33.61
C THR A 508 0.18 2.23 -33.20
N THR A 509 -1.16 2.19 -33.17
CA THR A 509 -1.89 0.92 -32.88
C THR A 509 -1.55 -0.16 -33.91
N THR A 510 -1.33 0.25 -35.16
CA THR A 510 -0.96 -0.65 -36.26
C THR A 510 0.46 -1.19 -36.06
N ASP A 511 1.41 -0.33 -35.67
CA ASP A 511 2.78 -0.75 -35.40
C ASP A 511 2.85 -1.69 -34.20
N GLU A 512 2.13 -1.37 -33.13
CA GLU A 512 2.03 -2.21 -31.94
C GLU A 512 1.43 -3.60 -32.25
N GLN A 513 0.36 -3.67 -33.05
CA GLN A 513 -0.20 -4.93 -33.53
C GLN A 513 0.77 -5.70 -34.42
N ALA A 514 1.52 -5.01 -35.29
CA ALA A 514 2.55 -5.62 -36.13
C ALA A 514 3.75 -6.13 -35.32
N LEU A 515 4.12 -5.44 -34.23
CA LEU A 515 5.17 -5.87 -33.30
C LEU A 515 4.73 -7.08 -32.47
N ILE A 516 3.51 -7.04 -31.94
CA ILE A 516 2.88 -8.18 -31.23
C ILE A 516 2.86 -9.42 -32.14
N THR A 517 2.32 -9.30 -33.35
CA THR A 517 2.18 -10.45 -34.27
C THR A 517 3.52 -10.89 -34.88
N GLY A 518 4.41 -9.95 -35.22
CA GLY A 518 5.74 -10.23 -35.76
C GLY A 518 6.69 -10.90 -34.76
N SER A 519 6.52 -10.67 -33.46
CA SER A 519 7.28 -11.36 -32.41
C SER A 519 7.05 -12.88 -32.39
N GLY A 520 5.95 -13.36 -32.99
CA GLY A 520 5.58 -14.77 -33.07
C GLY A 520 6.53 -15.68 -33.89
N SER A 521 7.52 -15.12 -34.59
CA SER A 521 8.46 -15.88 -35.44
C SER A 521 9.74 -16.36 -34.72
N SER A 522 9.89 -16.09 -33.42
CA SER A 522 11.06 -16.56 -32.63
C SER A 522 10.67 -17.48 -31.48
N THR A 523 10.34 -18.73 -31.82
CA THR A 523 10.09 -19.79 -30.83
C THR A 523 11.39 -20.22 -30.13
N SER A 524 11.85 -19.42 -29.18
CA SER A 524 12.87 -19.86 -28.21
C SER A 524 12.18 -20.49 -26.99
N THR A 525 11.97 -21.80 -27.05
CA THR A 525 11.53 -22.59 -25.89
C THR A 525 12.53 -22.42 -24.74
N PRO A 526 12.09 -22.22 -23.49
CA PRO A 526 12.99 -22.29 -22.34
C PRO A 526 13.61 -23.69 -22.29
N THR A 527 14.91 -23.80 -22.53
CA THR A 527 15.60 -25.08 -22.45
C THR A 527 15.68 -25.50 -20.99
N THR A 528 14.86 -26.47 -20.60
CA THR A 528 15.05 -27.19 -19.34
C THR A 528 16.37 -27.94 -19.40
N THR A 529 17.35 -27.51 -18.61
CA THR A 529 18.63 -28.22 -18.46
C THR A 529 18.37 -29.59 -17.82
N PRO A 530 18.66 -30.72 -18.50
CA PRO A 530 18.59 -32.04 -17.86
C PRO A 530 19.80 -32.17 -16.94
N SER A 531 19.58 -32.52 -15.67
CA SER A 531 20.67 -32.86 -14.76
C SER A 531 21.34 -34.16 -15.23
N SER A 532 22.57 -34.06 -15.74
CA SER A 532 23.35 -35.21 -16.15
C SER A 532 23.85 -35.98 -14.92
N VAL A 533 23.12 -37.02 -14.52
CA VAL A 533 23.60 -38.03 -13.58
C VAL A 533 24.76 -38.78 -14.25
N THR A 534 25.99 -38.51 -13.78
CA THR A 534 27.17 -39.26 -14.24
C THR A 534 27.30 -40.51 -13.38
N SER A 535 27.15 -41.68 -13.99
CA SER A 535 27.30 -42.98 -13.35
C SER A 535 28.75 -43.45 -13.40
N THR A 536 29.27 -43.95 -12.27
CA THR A 536 30.43 -44.86 -12.16
C THR A 536 30.45 -45.44 -10.72
N PRO A 537 31.09 -46.60 -10.47
CA PRO A 537 30.30 -47.80 -10.21
C PRO A 537 30.46 -48.36 -8.80
N GLU A 538 29.68 -49.41 -8.51
CA GLU A 538 29.66 -50.14 -7.24
C GLU A 538 31.04 -50.68 -6.83
N THR A 539 31.28 -50.73 -5.52
CA THR A 539 32.20 -51.68 -4.90
C THR A 539 31.58 -52.13 -3.57
N SER A 540 31.81 -53.39 -3.19
CA SER A 540 30.85 -54.21 -2.46
C SER A 540 31.24 -54.55 -1.01
N THR A 541 30.26 -55.14 -0.28
CA THR A 541 30.38 -55.92 0.99
C THR A 541 30.61 -55.14 2.31
N PRO A 542 30.29 -55.73 3.49
CA PRO A 542 29.00 -56.37 3.82
C PRO A 542 28.47 -56.04 5.25
N GLU A 543 27.22 -56.45 5.50
CA GLU A 543 26.59 -56.87 6.77
C GLU A 543 27.18 -56.46 8.15
N THR A 544 26.33 -55.88 9.00
CA THR A 544 26.11 -56.42 10.36
C THR A 544 24.66 -56.14 10.83
N SER A 545 24.17 -56.88 11.81
CA SER A 545 22.75 -57.23 11.96
C SER A 545 22.09 -56.84 13.29
N THR A 546 20.75 -56.65 13.23
CA THR A 546 19.73 -56.95 14.28
C THR A 546 19.71 -56.17 15.62
N PRO A 547 18.59 -56.16 16.39
CA PRO A 547 17.17 -56.22 15.97
C PRO A 547 16.16 -55.31 16.76
N ALA A 548 15.01 -55.07 16.13
CA ALA A 548 13.61 -55.08 16.63
C ALA A 548 13.17 -54.49 18.01
N THR A 549 12.09 -53.71 17.98
CA THR A 549 10.80 -54.00 18.67
C THR A 549 9.66 -53.21 17.99
N THR A 550 8.82 -53.84 17.16
CA THR A 550 7.42 -54.29 17.43
C THR A 550 6.32 -53.21 17.51
N SER A 551 5.45 -53.21 16.49
CA SER A 551 4.12 -52.55 16.39
C SER A 551 3.06 -53.23 17.32
N PRO A 552 1.77 -52.79 17.42
CA PRO A 552 0.78 -52.93 16.31
C PRO A 552 -0.37 -51.89 16.17
N THR A 553 -0.84 -51.78 14.92
CA THR A 553 -2.16 -51.38 14.32
C THR A 553 -3.39 -50.93 15.14
N SER A 554 -3.97 -49.77 14.72
CA SER A 554 -5.35 -49.52 14.16
C SER A 554 -6.64 -49.92 14.95
N PRO A 555 -7.88 -49.45 14.62
CA PRO A 555 -8.35 -48.54 13.53
C PRO A 555 -9.35 -47.40 13.97
N SER A 556 -9.91 -46.66 12.99
CA SER A 556 -11.03 -45.69 13.15
C SER A 556 -12.39 -46.36 13.49
N PRO A 557 -13.41 -45.61 13.98
CA PRO A 557 -14.42 -45.06 13.06
C PRO A 557 -15.05 -43.68 13.44
N ASP A 558 -15.65 -43.02 12.45
CA ASP A 558 -16.61 -41.90 12.53
C ASP A 558 -18.07 -42.42 12.41
N PRO A 559 -19.15 -41.61 12.51
CA PRO A 559 -19.38 -40.43 13.36
C PRO A 559 -20.76 -40.48 14.08
N LEU A 560 -21.03 -39.60 15.05
CA LEU A 560 -22.39 -39.39 15.60
C LEU A 560 -22.70 -37.91 15.90
N THR A 561 -23.94 -37.51 15.60
CA THR A 561 -24.55 -36.20 15.87
C THR A 561 -25.02 -36.05 17.33
N PRO A 562 -25.38 -34.82 17.74
CA PRO A 562 -26.74 -34.66 18.28
C PRO A 562 -27.47 -33.38 17.83
N GLU A 563 -28.79 -33.39 18.07
CA GLU A 563 -29.77 -32.36 17.68
C GLU A 563 -29.66 -31.04 18.45
N ALA A 564 -30.13 -29.96 17.81
CA ALA A 564 -30.43 -28.69 18.46
C ALA A 564 -31.96 -28.46 18.50
N THR A 565 -32.54 -28.44 19.70
CA THR A 565 -33.97 -28.15 19.91
C THR A 565 -34.27 -26.64 19.87
N ARG A 566 -35.47 -26.33 19.38
CA ARG A 566 -35.91 -24.99 18.97
C ARG A 566 -36.74 -24.33 20.08
N GLY A 567 -36.37 -23.12 20.51
CA GLY A 567 -37.14 -22.31 21.46
C GLY A 567 -37.59 -20.98 20.84
N THR A 568 -38.90 -20.73 20.84
CA THR A 568 -39.54 -19.48 20.40
C THR A 568 -39.63 -18.45 21.54
N PRO A 569 -39.44 -17.15 21.30
CA PRO A 569 -39.80 -16.10 22.25
C PRO A 569 -41.20 -15.53 21.93
N ASP A 570 -41.98 -15.30 22.98
CA ASP A 570 -43.26 -14.59 22.88
C ASP A 570 -43.21 -13.22 23.57
N THR A 571 -44.06 -12.36 23.05
CA THR A 571 -44.21 -10.90 23.14
C THR A 571 -44.46 -10.22 24.50
N THR A 572 -44.24 -8.89 24.54
CA THR A 572 -44.79 -7.85 25.49
C THR A 572 -44.36 -7.93 26.98
N THR A 573 -44.20 -6.88 27.81
CA THR A 573 -44.36 -5.39 27.77
C THR A 573 -43.47 -4.79 28.91
N SER A 574 -43.27 -3.50 29.20
CA SER A 574 -43.69 -2.16 28.69
C SER A 574 -42.71 -1.06 29.17
N ALA A 575 -42.88 0.20 28.74
CA ALA A 575 -42.23 1.39 29.35
C ALA A 575 -43.00 1.86 30.62
N PRO A 576 -42.53 2.84 31.45
CA PRO A 576 -42.31 4.24 31.01
C PRO A 576 -41.12 5.02 31.66
N THR A 577 -40.85 6.23 31.12
CA THR A 577 -40.27 7.48 31.73
C THR A 577 -39.49 7.39 33.05
N VAL A 578 -38.30 8.00 33.18
CA VAL A 578 -38.00 9.44 33.00
C VAL A 578 -36.68 9.67 32.25
#